data_AF-A0AAV5AXR3-F1
#
_entry.id   AF-A0AAV5AXR3-F1
#
_cell.length_a   1.000
_cell.length_b   1.000
_cell.length_c   1.000
_cell.angle_alpha   90.00
_cell.angle_beta   90.00
_cell.angle_gamma   90.00
#
_symmetry.space_group_name_H-M   'P 1'
#
loop_
_entity.id
_entity.type
_entity.pdbx_description
1 polymer ?
#
loop_
_entity_poly.entity_id
_entity_poly.type
_entity_poly.pdbx_seq_one_letter_code
_entity_poly.pdbx_strand_id
1 'polypeptide(L)'
;MKRILCIISLIGLVIACNNIKNQNNNIFSHNQESTKEVYCEEIIYKIVQSSNLDLSLYPKYFVRIDRIENNIIFIQVYFENNISETNDTKQIVESTIAWLSLEVKEKKLYNITFDIENPIVLSFDEKLLNADNIERICMKSNEEKIISESKSSNHIRIKKNLVDKKYKGKMDQKTY
;
A
#
# COMPACT_ATOMS: atom_id res chain seq x y z
N MET A 1 -44.27 66.45 5.80
CA MET A 1 -44.55 65.64 4.58
C MET A 1 -43.45 65.98 3.59
N LYS A 2 -42.57 65.11 3.10
CA LYS A 2 -42.70 63.73 2.62
C LYS A 2 -41.38 62.97 2.87
N ARG A 3 -41.46 61.72 3.33
CA ARG A 3 -40.33 60.78 3.43
C ARG A 3 -40.16 60.14 2.04
N ILE A 4 -38.95 60.15 1.49
CA ILE A 4 -38.65 59.43 0.23
C ILE A 4 -38.06 58.07 0.62
N LEU A 5 -38.82 57.05 0.24
CA LEU A 5 -38.62 55.63 0.47
C LEU A 5 -37.88 55.09 -0.77
N CYS A 6 -36.62 54.67 -0.64
CA CYS A 6 -35.92 53.96 -1.71
C CYS A 6 -36.07 52.45 -1.49
N ILE A 7 -37.10 51.87 -2.09
CA ILE A 7 -37.28 50.42 -2.25
C ILE A 7 -36.95 50.07 -3.70
N ILE A 8 -35.73 49.61 -3.96
CA ILE A 8 -35.28 49.00 -5.23
C ILE A 8 -34.07 48.13 -4.83
N SER A 9 -33.93 46.83 -5.09
CA SER A 9 -34.71 45.82 -5.80
C SER A 9 -34.24 44.46 -5.24
N LEU A 10 -35.17 43.67 -4.70
CA LEU A 10 -35.06 42.22 -4.75
C LEU A 10 -35.28 41.83 -6.21
N ILE A 11 -34.32 41.12 -6.82
CA ILE A 11 -34.49 39.96 -7.71
C ILE A 11 -33.12 39.69 -8.34
N GLY A 12 -32.52 38.59 -7.88
CA GLY A 12 -31.45 37.89 -8.53
C GLY A 12 -31.59 36.43 -8.12
N LEU A 13 -32.58 35.75 -8.70
CA LEU A 13 -32.68 34.28 -8.62
C LEU A 13 -31.35 33.71 -9.13
N VAL A 14 -30.61 33.03 -8.27
CA VAL A 14 -29.64 32.04 -8.72
C VAL A 14 -30.25 30.67 -8.43
N ILE A 15 -31.04 30.21 -9.39
CA ILE A 15 -31.29 28.79 -9.58
C ILE A 15 -29.97 28.21 -10.11
N ALA A 16 -29.40 27.25 -9.39
CA ALA A 16 -28.53 26.25 -9.98
C ALA A 16 -28.80 24.92 -9.28
N CYS A 17 -29.74 24.16 -9.86
CA CYS A 17 -29.85 22.73 -9.63
C CYS A 17 -28.65 21.99 -10.25
N ASN A 18 -28.11 21.09 -9.45
CA ASN A 18 -27.45 19.81 -9.78
C ASN A 18 -26.94 19.58 -11.20
N ASN A 19 -25.61 19.39 -11.28
CA ASN A 19 -25.02 18.30 -12.05
C ASN A 19 -23.90 17.68 -11.23
N ILE A 20 -24.27 16.89 -10.20
CA ILE A 20 -23.33 15.91 -9.63
C ILE A 20 -23.19 14.83 -10.69
N LYS A 21 -22.17 14.98 -11.55
CA LYS A 21 -21.67 13.87 -12.35
C LYS A 21 -21.24 12.79 -11.37
N ASN A 22 -21.99 11.70 -11.37
CA ASN A 22 -21.65 10.46 -10.70
C ASN A 22 -20.40 9.89 -11.37
N GLN A 23 -19.22 10.35 -10.94
CA GLN A 23 -17.97 9.66 -11.21
C GLN A 23 -17.74 8.71 -10.04
N ASN A 24 -18.04 7.43 -10.29
CA ASN A 24 -17.50 6.32 -9.52
C ASN A 24 -15.99 6.27 -9.72
N ASN A 25 -15.29 7.18 -9.05
CA ASN A 25 -13.88 7.00 -8.77
C ASN A 25 -13.86 6.18 -7.49
N ASN A 26 -13.47 4.91 -7.56
CA ASN A 26 -12.99 4.19 -6.38
C ASN A 26 -11.65 4.85 -5.98
N ILE A 27 -11.79 6.03 -5.39
CA ILE A 27 -10.82 6.72 -4.57
C ILE A 27 -10.73 5.88 -3.30
N PHE A 28 -9.51 5.53 -2.90
CA PHE A 28 -9.24 4.95 -1.60
C PHE A 28 -9.90 5.84 -0.53
N SER A 29 -11.03 5.37 -0.02
CA SER A 29 -11.87 6.10 0.92
C SER A 29 -11.25 5.94 2.31
N HIS A 30 -10.31 6.82 2.65
CA HIS A 30 -9.83 6.93 4.02
C HIS A 30 -10.75 7.86 4.82
N ASN A 31 -11.91 7.35 5.25
CA ASN A 31 -12.71 7.98 6.30
C ASN A 31 -12.29 7.45 7.66
N GLN A 32 -11.35 8.12 8.32
CA GLN A 32 -11.46 8.44 9.73
C GLN A 32 -10.39 9.45 10.14
N GLU A 33 -10.87 10.60 10.63
CA GLU A 33 -10.09 11.60 11.33
C GLU A 33 -9.75 11.04 12.72
N SER A 34 -8.51 10.55 12.85
CA SER A 34 -7.84 10.26 14.11
C SER A 34 -6.34 10.30 13.80
N THR A 35 -5.60 11.24 14.42
CA THR A 35 -4.13 11.38 14.40
C THR A 35 -3.41 10.60 13.29
N LYS A 36 -3.09 11.26 12.16
CA LYS A 36 -2.51 10.64 10.95
C LYS A 36 -1.25 9.83 11.28
N GLU A 37 -1.42 8.54 11.50
CA GLU A 37 -0.33 7.57 11.51
C GLU A 37 0.14 7.43 10.06
N VAL A 38 1.37 7.84 9.77
CA VAL A 38 1.93 7.74 8.43
C VAL A 38 2.37 6.30 8.20
N TYR A 39 1.68 5.59 7.31
CA TYR A 39 2.01 4.21 6.96
C TYR A 39 3.23 4.15 6.02
N CYS A 40 4.01 3.06 6.12
CA CYS A 40 5.23 2.87 5.32
C CYS A 40 4.93 3.01 3.82
N GLU A 41 3.84 2.42 3.37
CA GLU A 41 3.38 2.41 1.98
C GLU A 41 3.14 3.83 1.44
N GLU A 42 2.65 4.76 2.27
CA GLU A 42 2.46 6.16 1.87
C GLU A 42 3.79 6.87 1.64
N ILE A 43 4.79 6.60 2.48
CA ILE A 43 6.14 7.17 2.33
C ILE A 43 6.78 6.59 1.07
N ILE A 44 6.69 5.28 0.86
CA ILE A 44 7.22 4.61 -0.34
C ILE A 44 6.57 5.16 -1.60
N TYR A 45 5.25 5.35 -1.60
CA TYR A 45 4.55 5.97 -2.73
C TYR A 45 5.08 7.37 -3.02
N LYS A 46 5.29 8.22 -1.99
CA LYS A 46 5.87 9.56 -2.14
C LYS A 46 7.31 9.52 -2.65
N ILE A 47 8.12 8.55 -2.23
CA ILE A 47 9.49 8.36 -2.71
C ILE A 47 9.46 8.09 -4.21
N VAL A 48 8.64 7.14 -4.67
CA VAL A 48 8.47 6.84 -6.11
C VAL A 48 7.97 8.08 -6.87
N GLN A 49 6.98 8.79 -6.35
CA GLN A 49 6.44 10.01 -6.97
C GLN A 49 7.48 11.12 -7.13
N SER A 50 8.35 11.30 -6.13
CA SER A 50 9.41 12.32 -6.16
C SER A 50 10.63 11.89 -6.99
N SER A 51 10.67 10.63 -7.44
CA SER A 51 11.81 10.10 -8.17
C SER A 51 11.82 10.55 -9.64
N ASN A 52 12.98 10.47 -10.29
CA ASN A 52 13.11 10.67 -11.74
C ASN A 52 12.80 9.40 -12.57
N LEU A 53 12.07 8.43 -12.01
CA LEU A 53 11.57 7.28 -12.77
C LEU A 53 10.61 7.76 -13.88
N ASP A 54 10.85 7.37 -15.13
CA ASP A 54 9.96 7.74 -16.24
C ASP A 54 8.64 6.94 -16.17
N LEU A 55 7.58 7.64 -15.76
CA LEU A 55 6.22 7.12 -15.69
C LEU A 55 5.28 7.83 -16.68
N SER A 56 5.84 8.53 -17.67
CA SER A 56 5.07 9.36 -18.62
C SER A 56 4.02 8.57 -19.41
N LEU A 57 4.30 7.29 -19.68
CA LEU A 57 3.39 6.38 -20.39
C LEU A 57 2.32 5.74 -19.49
N TYR A 58 2.40 5.93 -18.17
CA TYR A 58 1.56 5.27 -17.18
C TYR A 58 0.81 6.29 -16.32
N PRO A 59 -0.26 6.93 -16.84
CA PRO A 59 -0.99 7.97 -16.11
C PRO A 59 -1.67 7.44 -14.83
N LYS A 60 -1.87 6.13 -14.75
CA LYS A 60 -2.30 5.43 -13.56
C LYS A 60 -1.36 4.27 -13.29
N TYR A 61 -0.65 4.35 -12.17
CA TYR A 61 0.20 3.30 -11.66
C TYR A 61 -0.05 3.11 -10.16
N PHE A 62 0.44 1.99 -9.66
CA PHE A 62 0.37 1.58 -8.27
C PHE A 62 1.78 1.27 -7.79
N VAL A 63 1.97 1.41 -6.49
CA VAL A 63 3.25 1.14 -5.83
C VAL A 63 2.96 0.24 -4.65
N ARG A 64 3.71 -0.85 -4.53
CA ARG A 64 3.68 -1.72 -3.34
C ARG A 64 5.07 -2.09 -2.91
N ILE A 65 5.21 -2.37 -1.62
CA ILE A 65 6.40 -3.01 -1.07
C ILE A 65 6.30 -4.50 -1.43
N ASP A 66 7.26 -4.99 -2.19
CA ASP A 66 7.36 -6.42 -2.52
C ASP A 66 7.93 -7.20 -1.34
N ARG A 67 9.08 -6.73 -0.85
CA ARG A 67 9.76 -7.30 0.32
C ARG A 67 10.71 -6.30 0.96
N ILE A 68 11.12 -6.60 2.18
CA ILE A 68 12.14 -5.85 2.91
C ILE A 68 13.17 -6.85 3.42
N GLU A 69 14.43 -6.68 3.03
CA GLU A 69 15.52 -7.59 3.36
C GLU A 69 16.79 -6.79 3.63
N ASN A 70 17.52 -7.12 4.70
CA ASN A 70 18.82 -6.50 5.02
C ASN A 70 18.81 -4.95 4.98
N ASN A 71 17.74 -4.32 5.48
CA ASN A 71 17.57 -2.86 5.48
C ASN A 71 17.38 -2.24 4.06
N ILE A 72 17.01 -3.06 3.08
CA ILE A 72 16.66 -2.66 1.71
C ILE A 72 15.17 -2.90 1.52
N ILE A 73 14.47 -1.90 1.00
CA ILE A 73 13.05 -2.02 0.65
C ILE A 73 12.95 -2.24 -0.85
N PHE A 74 12.43 -3.39 -1.26
CA PHE A 74 12.14 -3.70 -2.66
C PHE A 74 10.72 -3.27 -2.98
N ILE A 75 10.59 -2.47 -4.04
CA ILE A 75 9.36 -1.77 -4.40
C ILE A 75 8.98 -2.21 -5.81
N GLN A 76 7.72 -2.58 -5.99
CA GLN A 76 7.14 -2.83 -7.31
C GLN A 76 6.27 -1.64 -7.72
N VAL A 77 6.56 -1.09 -8.89
CA VAL A 77 5.71 -0.12 -9.57
C VAL A 77 5.01 -0.84 -10.70
N TYR A 78 3.68 -0.81 -10.74
CA TYR A 78 2.89 -1.59 -11.68
C TYR A 78 1.65 -0.84 -12.15
N PHE A 79 1.06 -1.28 -13.25
CA PHE A 79 -0.24 -0.82 -13.71
C PHE A 79 -1.20 -1.99 -13.86
N GLU A 80 -2.49 -1.68 -13.83
CA GLU A 80 -3.56 -2.64 -14.01
C GLU A 80 -4.15 -2.51 -15.40
N ASN A 81 -4.17 -3.61 -16.15
CA ASN A 81 -4.87 -3.73 -17.42
C ASN A 81 -6.21 -4.42 -17.22
N ASN A 82 -7.27 -3.80 -17.72
CA ASN A 82 -8.56 -4.46 -17.81
C ASN A 82 -8.62 -5.25 -19.12
N ILE A 83 -8.65 -6.58 -19.02
CA ILE A 83 -8.72 -7.51 -20.17
C ILE A 83 -10.09 -8.17 -20.30
N SER A 84 -11.11 -7.62 -19.65
CA SER A 84 -12.46 -8.18 -19.67
C SER A 84 -13.03 -8.22 -21.08
N GLU A 85 -13.52 -9.39 -21.50
CA GLU A 85 -14.22 -9.55 -22.78
C GLU A 85 -15.65 -8.99 -22.72
N THR A 86 -16.25 -8.96 -21.52
CA THR A 86 -17.60 -8.45 -21.26
C THR A 86 -17.63 -7.55 -20.04
N ASN A 87 -18.65 -6.68 -19.93
CA ASN A 87 -18.83 -5.79 -18.78
C ASN A 87 -19.27 -6.53 -17.50
N ASP A 88 -19.69 -7.79 -17.61
CA ASP A 88 -20.26 -8.57 -16.51
C ASP A 88 -19.19 -9.25 -15.64
N THR A 89 -17.97 -9.42 -16.17
CA THR A 89 -16.86 -10.05 -15.45
C THR A 89 -15.59 -9.22 -15.57
N LYS A 90 -15.22 -8.53 -14.49
CA LYS A 90 -14.00 -7.71 -14.47
C LYS A 90 -12.76 -8.61 -14.33
N GLN A 91 -11.96 -8.70 -15.37
CA GLN A 91 -10.65 -9.36 -15.38
C GLN A 91 -9.55 -8.29 -15.41
N ILE A 92 -8.79 -8.20 -14.31
CA ILE A 92 -7.68 -7.25 -14.16
C ILE A 92 -6.37 -8.03 -14.11
N VAL A 93 -5.40 -7.62 -14.90
CA VAL A 93 -4.03 -8.16 -14.89
C VAL A 93 -3.06 -7.06 -14.50
N GLU A 94 -2.17 -7.37 -13.56
CA GLU A 94 -1.07 -6.48 -13.18
C GLU A 94 0.09 -6.63 -14.16
N SER A 95 0.69 -5.52 -14.54
CA SER A 95 1.89 -5.48 -15.36
C SER A 95 2.93 -4.58 -14.71
N THR A 96 4.15 -5.09 -14.53
CA THR A 96 5.20 -4.35 -13.83
C THR A 96 5.81 -3.30 -14.74
N ILE A 97 5.90 -2.07 -14.23
CA ILE A 97 6.61 -0.95 -14.86
C ILE A 97 8.06 -0.96 -14.42
N ALA A 98 8.29 -1.07 -13.11
CA ALA A 98 9.62 -1.07 -12.54
C ALA A 98 9.72 -1.88 -11.25
N TRP A 99 10.91 -2.45 -11.05
CA TRP A 99 11.39 -2.94 -9.77
C TRP A 99 12.44 -1.97 -9.24
N LEU A 100 12.26 -1.51 -8.00
CA LEU A 100 13.19 -0.59 -7.35
C LEU A 100 13.76 -1.19 -6.06
N SER A 101 14.99 -0.82 -5.72
CA SER A 101 15.57 -1.05 -4.40
C SER A 101 15.88 0.28 -3.72
N LEU A 102 15.35 0.45 -2.51
CA LEU A 102 15.62 1.61 -1.67
C LEU A 102 16.54 1.19 -0.52
N GLU A 103 17.78 1.68 -0.57
CA GLU A 103 18.75 1.55 0.52
C GLU A 103 18.59 2.73 1.49
N VAL A 104 17.82 2.50 2.56
CA VAL A 104 17.43 3.53 3.51
C VAL A 104 18.63 4.26 4.14
N LYS A 105 19.67 3.50 4.53
CA LYS A 105 20.87 4.04 5.19
C LYS A 105 21.73 4.87 4.26
N GLU A 106 21.91 4.40 3.03
CA GLU A 106 22.70 5.06 2.00
C GLU A 106 21.93 6.19 1.30
N LYS A 107 20.61 6.28 1.54
CA LYS A 107 19.69 7.21 0.88
C LYS A 107 19.70 7.10 -0.64
N LYS A 108 19.85 5.86 -1.14
CA LYS A 108 19.90 5.57 -2.57
C LYS A 108 18.67 4.81 -3.00
N LEU A 109 18.13 5.23 -4.13
CA LEU A 109 17.06 4.53 -4.84
C LEU A 109 17.63 4.04 -6.16
N TYR A 110 17.44 2.77 -6.46
CA TYR A 110 17.90 2.17 -7.70
C TYR A 110 16.73 1.55 -8.47
N ASN A 111 16.77 1.66 -9.79
CA ASN A 111 15.95 0.87 -10.69
C ASN A 111 16.71 -0.40 -11.08
N ILE A 112 16.16 -1.53 -10.67
CA ILE A 112 16.74 -2.88 -10.84
C ILE A 112 15.93 -3.71 -11.85
N THR A 113 15.06 -3.08 -12.65
CA THR A 113 14.10 -3.78 -13.53
C THR A 113 14.76 -4.70 -14.55
N PHE A 114 15.88 -4.27 -15.13
CA PHE A 114 16.57 -4.98 -16.21
C PHE A 114 17.84 -5.70 -15.73
N ASP A 115 18.56 -5.11 -14.79
CA ASP A 115 19.81 -5.64 -14.25
C ASP A 115 19.94 -5.27 -12.76
N ILE A 116 20.16 -6.28 -11.94
CA ILE A 116 20.35 -6.14 -10.49
C ILE A 116 21.82 -5.79 -10.18
N GLU A 117 22.77 -6.28 -10.98
CA GLU A 117 24.21 -6.09 -10.76
C GLU A 117 24.67 -4.70 -11.21
N ASN A 118 24.03 -4.15 -12.26
CA ASN A 118 24.31 -2.81 -12.78
C ASN A 118 23.05 -1.93 -12.77
N PRO A 119 22.54 -1.55 -11.60
CA PRO A 119 21.26 -0.88 -11.51
C PRO A 119 21.38 0.62 -11.85
N ILE A 120 20.28 1.22 -12.28
CA ILE A 120 20.23 2.65 -12.61
C ILE A 120 19.91 3.45 -11.35
N VAL A 121 20.78 4.38 -10.96
CA VAL A 121 20.56 5.25 -9.81
C VAL A 121 19.47 6.28 -10.14
N LEU A 122 18.47 6.39 -9.26
CA LEU A 122 17.40 7.37 -9.34
C LEU A 122 17.58 8.47 -8.29
N SER A 123 17.31 9.71 -8.68
CA SER A 123 17.20 10.84 -7.75
C SER A 123 15.78 10.92 -7.20
N PHE A 124 15.60 11.27 -5.93
CA PHE A 124 14.29 11.49 -5.29
C PHE A 124 14.41 12.54 -4.16
N ASP A 125 13.29 12.96 -3.55
CA ASP A 125 13.35 13.88 -2.39
C ASP A 125 13.78 13.14 -1.12
N GLU A 126 15.07 13.23 -0.79
CA GLU A 126 15.65 12.59 0.40
C GLU A 126 15.03 13.05 1.73
N LYS A 127 14.35 14.22 1.78
CA LYS A 127 13.65 14.68 2.99
C LYS A 127 12.55 13.71 3.40
N LEU A 128 12.02 12.91 2.47
CA LEU A 128 11.01 11.88 2.74
C LEU A 128 11.54 10.76 3.65
N LEU A 129 12.86 10.54 3.71
CA LEU A 129 13.47 9.58 4.64
C LEU A 129 13.49 10.10 6.09
N ASN A 130 13.42 11.42 6.28
CA ASN A 130 13.46 12.05 7.60
C ASN A 130 12.08 12.18 8.26
N ALA A 131 10.99 11.97 7.51
CA ALA A 131 9.65 12.38 7.94
C ALA A 131 9.16 11.70 9.23
N ASP A 132 9.62 10.48 9.57
CA ASP A 132 9.37 9.84 10.89
C ASP A 132 10.21 8.54 11.14
N ASN A 133 11.45 8.53 10.63
CA ASN A 133 12.36 7.39 10.53
C ASN A 133 11.75 6.20 9.77
N ILE A 134 11.94 6.17 8.45
CA ILE A 134 11.44 5.11 7.58
C ILE A 134 11.92 3.71 8.03
N GLU A 135 13.09 3.60 8.65
CA GLU A 135 13.56 2.36 9.28
C GLU A 135 12.60 1.91 10.40
N ARG A 136 12.14 2.84 11.24
CA ARG A 136 11.18 2.56 12.31
C ARG A 136 9.81 2.18 11.75
N ILE A 137 9.31 2.90 10.75
CA ILE A 137 7.95 2.69 10.21
C ILE A 137 7.89 1.41 9.38
N CYS A 138 8.91 1.15 8.57
CA CYS A 138 8.90 0.06 7.60
C CYS A 138 9.53 -1.24 8.11
N MET A 139 10.48 -1.19 9.06
CA MET A 139 11.24 -2.39 9.44
C MET A 139 10.78 -3.04 10.76
N LYS A 140 10.20 -2.29 11.70
CA LYS A 140 9.67 -2.88 12.96
C LYS A 140 8.39 -3.68 12.75
N SER A 141 7.56 -3.32 11.78
CA SER A 141 6.34 -4.06 11.43
C SER A 141 6.61 -5.47 10.91
N ASN A 142 7.81 -5.74 10.37
CA ASN A 142 8.19 -7.06 9.87
C ASN A 142 8.74 -8.01 10.95
N GLU A 143 9.44 -7.51 11.97
CA GLU A 143 9.89 -8.34 13.09
C GLU A 143 8.70 -8.87 13.92
N GLU A 144 7.68 -8.04 14.15
CA GLU A 144 6.47 -8.44 14.87
C GLU A 144 5.64 -9.47 14.06
N LYS A 145 5.61 -9.33 12.72
CA LYS A 145 4.97 -10.30 11.82
C LYS A 145 5.67 -11.67 11.87
N ILE A 146 7.01 -11.69 11.81
CA ILE A 146 7.82 -12.92 11.94
C ILE A 146 7.63 -13.58 13.33
N ILE A 147 7.51 -12.79 14.40
CA ILE A 147 7.24 -13.30 15.75
C ILE A 147 5.82 -13.89 15.86
N SER A 148 4.83 -13.31 15.17
CA SER A 148 3.46 -13.84 15.16
C SER A 148 3.34 -15.17 14.40
N GLU A 149 4.02 -15.29 13.26
CA GLU A 149 4.02 -16.50 12.43
C GLU A 149 4.80 -17.64 13.07
N SER A 150 5.93 -17.33 13.72
CA SER A 150 6.72 -18.31 14.47
C SER A 150 6.01 -18.80 15.74
N LYS A 151 5.27 -17.94 16.46
CA LYS A 151 4.41 -18.35 17.59
C LYS A 151 3.24 -19.22 17.14
N SER A 152 2.60 -18.88 16.03
CA SER A 152 1.52 -19.69 15.43
C SER A 152 2.03 -21.08 15.01
N SER A 153 3.17 -21.14 14.32
CA SER A 153 3.82 -22.39 13.91
C SER A 153 4.25 -23.25 15.11
N ASN A 154 4.84 -22.65 16.14
CA ASN A 154 5.21 -23.35 17.38
C ASN A 154 4.00 -23.89 18.15
N HIS A 155 2.89 -23.13 18.23
CA HIS A 155 1.67 -23.59 18.86
C HIS A 155 1.03 -24.77 18.11
N ILE A 156 1.06 -24.76 16.77
CA ILE A 156 0.63 -25.89 15.94
C ILE A 156 1.53 -27.11 16.15
N ARG A 157 2.85 -26.93 16.23
CA ARG A 157 3.83 -27.99 16.47
C ARG A 157 3.68 -28.62 17.87
N ILE A 158 3.37 -27.81 18.88
CA ILE A 158 3.07 -28.29 20.25
C ILE A 158 1.76 -29.07 20.26
N LYS A 159 0.70 -28.58 19.60
CA LYS A 159 -0.58 -29.31 19.52
C LYS A 159 -0.45 -30.65 18.79
N LYS A 160 0.29 -30.73 17.68
CA LYS A 160 0.55 -32.02 16.98
C LYS A 160 1.28 -33.02 17.89
N ASN A 161 2.33 -32.59 18.58
CA ASN A 161 3.07 -33.46 19.53
C ASN A 161 2.21 -33.95 20.71
N LEU A 162 1.25 -33.15 21.19
CA LEU A 162 0.32 -33.54 22.25
C LEU A 162 -0.76 -34.51 21.74
N VAL A 163 -1.20 -34.37 20.49
CA VAL A 163 -2.14 -35.30 19.84
C VAL A 163 -1.45 -36.65 19.59
N ASP A 164 -0.23 -36.66 19.08
CA ASP A 164 0.51 -37.91 18.80
C ASP A 164 0.86 -38.69 20.08
N LYS A 165 1.11 -38.01 21.21
CA LYS A 165 1.26 -38.66 22.52
C LYS A 165 -0.05 -39.27 23.04
N LYS A 166 -1.21 -38.74 22.66
CA LYS A 166 -2.51 -39.24 23.13
C LYS A 166 -2.92 -40.56 22.48
N TYR A 167 -2.42 -40.85 21.26
CA TYR A 167 -2.73 -42.08 20.53
C TYR A 167 -1.73 -43.23 20.74
N LYS A 168 -0.62 -43.01 21.45
CA LYS A 168 0.39 -44.05 21.71
C LYS A 168 0.21 -44.82 23.03
N GLY A 169 -0.92 -44.63 23.72
CA GLY A 169 -1.20 -45.19 25.06
C GLY A 169 -2.35 -46.19 25.14
N LYS A 170 -2.73 -46.86 24.06
CA LYS A 170 -3.72 -47.97 24.08
C LYS A 170 -3.45 -49.00 22.99
N MET A 171 -2.38 -49.75 23.15
CA MET A 171 -2.23 -51.11 22.64
C MET A 171 -1.28 -51.75 23.63
N ASP A 172 -1.84 -52.47 24.59
CA ASP A 172 -1.30 -53.74 25.07
C ASP A 172 -2.14 -54.28 26.25
N GLN A 173 -2.33 -55.59 26.20
CA GLN A 173 -2.83 -56.50 27.24
C GLN A 173 -4.36 -56.67 27.37
N LYS A 174 -4.84 -57.75 26.74
CA LYS A 174 -5.26 -58.92 27.53
C LYS A 174 -5.16 -60.22 26.73
N THR A 175 -4.16 -60.99 27.11
CA THR A 175 -4.05 -62.45 26.98
C THR A 175 -5.13 -63.12 27.83
N TYR A 176 -5.91 -64.03 27.24
CA TYR A 176 -6.12 -65.44 27.60
C TYR A 176 -7.29 -65.98 26.77
#